data_AF-A0A120HDY1-F1
#
_entry.id   AF-A0A120HDY1-F1
#
_cell.length_a   1.000
_cell.length_b   1.000
_cell.length_c   1.000
_cell.angle_alpha   90.00
_cell.angle_beta   90.00
_cell.angle_gamma   90.00
#
_symmetry.space_group_name_H-M   'P 1'
#
loop_
_entity.id
_entity.type
_entity.pdbx_description
1 polymer ?
#
loop_
_entity_poly.entity_id
_entity_poly.type
_entity_poly.pdbx_seq_one_letter_code
_entity_poly.pdbx_strand_id
1 'polypeptide(L)'
;FVTSIAVGVVWYLLLIVSNKPSHRMLLESQGVEFAWTALPCLILVAIALPSLRLLYMIDDVGSPSMTIKSVGHQWYWSYEYSDVFESEMDAYMSLSPYRLQDCDHRLLLPAHSPVRVMITAADVL
;
A
#
# COMPACT_ATOMS: atom_id res chain seq x y z
N PHE A 1 -3.31 -19.52 1.52
CA PHE A 1 -2.84 -19.24 2.89
C PHE A 1 -3.53 -20.15 3.91
N VAL A 2 -4.86 -20.04 4.11
CA VAL A 2 -5.58 -20.93 5.05
C VAL A 2 -5.51 -22.41 4.62
N THR A 3 -5.66 -22.68 3.32
CA THR A 3 -5.54 -24.03 2.76
C THR A 3 -4.14 -24.63 2.91
N SER A 4 -3.09 -23.84 2.74
CA SER A 4 -1.70 -24.30 2.92
C SER A 4 -1.38 -24.57 4.40
N ILE A 5 -1.93 -23.78 5.32
CA ILE A 5 -1.81 -24.04 6.76
C ILE A 5 -2.56 -25.32 7.12
N ALA A 6 -3.78 -25.50 6.64
CA ALA A 6 -4.58 -26.70 6.88
C ALA A 6 -3.89 -27.98 6.37
N VAL A 7 -3.32 -27.94 5.16
CA VAL A 7 -2.56 -29.06 4.59
C VAL A 7 -1.31 -29.38 5.43
N GLY A 8 -0.57 -28.36 5.89
CA GLY A 8 0.60 -28.55 6.74
C GLY A 8 0.26 -29.17 8.11
N VAL A 9 -0.84 -28.72 8.73
CA VAL A 9 -1.31 -29.26 10.01
C VAL A 9 -1.78 -30.71 9.86
N VAL A 10 -2.56 -31.03 8.83
CA VAL A 10 -3.02 -32.40 8.57
C VAL A 10 -1.84 -33.33 8.29
N TRP A 11 -0.86 -32.88 7.50
CA TRP A 11 0.36 -33.64 7.25
C TRP A 11 1.14 -33.93 8.54
N TYR A 12 1.30 -32.94 9.41
CA TYR A 12 1.97 -33.11 10.71
C TYR A 12 1.22 -34.11 11.62
N LEU A 13 -0.12 -34.06 11.66
CA LEU A 13 -0.93 -34.98 12.46
C LEU A 13 -0.80 -36.45 11.99
N LEU A 14 -0.69 -36.68 10.68
CA LEU A 14 -0.47 -38.02 10.12
C LEU A 14 0.92 -38.60 10.46
N LEU A 15 1.94 -37.73 10.60
CA LEU A 15 3.28 -38.13 11.02
C LEU A 15 3.34 -38.59 12.49
N ILE A 16 2.49 -38.06 13.37
CA ILE A 16 2.45 -38.43 14.79
C ILE A 16 1.94 -39.87 14.96
N VAL A 17 0.92 -40.28 14.18
CA VAL A 17 0.30 -41.61 14.30
C VAL A 17 1.22 -42.73 13.79
N SER A 18 2.07 -42.42 12.81
CA SER A 18 2.98 -43.40 12.19
C SER A 18 4.29 -43.61 12.96
N ASN A 19 4.67 -42.68 13.84
CA ASN A 19 5.89 -42.76 14.64
C ASN A 19 5.56 -43.12 16.10
N LYS A 20 6.32 -44.03 16.74
CA LYS A 20 6.20 -44.26 18.19
C LYS A 20 6.70 -43.00 18.92
N PRO A 21 5.88 -42.28 19.70
CA PRO A 21 6.37 -41.09 20.40
C PRO A 21 7.22 -41.54 21.59
N SER A 22 8.55 -41.53 21.43
CA SER A 22 9.49 -41.86 22.51
C SER A 22 10.37 -40.67 22.90
N HIS A 23 9.80 -39.46 22.98
CA HIS A 23 10.54 -38.28 23.44
C HIS A 23 9.72 -37.40 24.39
N ARG A 24 9.33 -37.96 25.55
CA ARG A 24 8.67 -37.21 26.64
C ARG A 24 9.55 -36.13 27.30
N MET A 25 10.87 -36.15 27.08
CA MET A 25 11.82 -35.17 27.64
C MET A 25 12.08 -33.96 26.73
N LEU A 26 11.44 -33.86 25.57
CA LEU A 26 11.55 -32.72 24.65
C LEU A 26 10.55 -31.61 25.06
N LEU A 27 10.57 -31.22 26.33
CA LEU A 27 9.64 -30.22 26.89
C LEU A 27 10.06 -28.78 26.58
N GLU A 28 11.36 -28.55 26.47
CA GLU A 28 11.94 -27.25 26.16
C GLU A 28 13.04 -27.44 25.13
N SER A 29 13.03 -26.63 24.07
CA SER A 29 14.08 -26.61 23.07
C SER A 29 14.46 -25.17 22.75
N GLN A 30 15.33 -24.62 23.60
CA GLN A 30 15.84 -23.25 23.46
C GLN A 30 16.44 -22.97 22.08
N GLY A 31 17.04 -23.98 21.43
CA GLY A 31 17.57 -23.85 20.07
C GLY A 31 16.49 -23.63 19.01
N VAL A 32 15.36 -24.34 19.12
CA VAL A 32 14.24 -24.19 18.17
C VAL A 32 13.49 -22.89 18.44
N GLU A 33 13.34 -22.51 19.71
CA GLU A 33 12.80 -21.21 20.12
C GLU A 33 13.61 -20.04 19.58
N PHE A 34 14.93 -20.12 19.67
CA PHE A 34 15.81 -19.13 19.09
C PHE A 34 15.68 -19.10 17.57
N ALA A 35 15.65 -20.25 16.89
CA ALA A 35 15.54 -20.33 15.44
C ALA A 35 14.24 -19.70 14.92
N TRP A 36 13.09 -20.04 15.52
CA TRP A 36 11.81 -19.47 15.09
C TRP A 36 11.59 -18.02 15.52
N THR A 37 12.43 -17.47 16.40
CA THR A 37 12.38 -16.06 16.78
C THR A 37 13.34 -15.23 15.91
N ALA A 38 14.55 -15.75 15.68
CA ALA A 38 15.58 -15.11 14.87
C ALA A 38 15.21 -15.08 13.38
N LEU A 39 14.64 -16.15 12.84
CA LEU A 39 14.30 -16.24 11.42
C LEU A 39 13.25 -15.18 11.01
N PRO A 40 12.11 -15.01 11.72
CA PRO A 40 11.18 -13.92 11.44
C PRO A 40 11.80 -12.53 11.63
N CYS A 41 12.67 -12.35 12.64
CA CYS A 41 13.36 -11.08 12.86
C CYS A 41 14.23 -10.69 11.65
N LEU A 42 15.02 -11.63 11.12
CA LEU A 42 15.84 -11.40 9.92
C LEU A 42 14.99 -11.08 8.69
N ILE A 43 13.85 -11.75 8.51
CA ILE A 43 12.91 -11.44 7.42
C ILE A 43 12.36 -10.02 7.56
N LEU A 44 11.98 -9.60 8.76
CA LEU A 44 11.49 -8.24 9.01
C LEU A 44 12.56 -7.19 8.68
N VAL A 45 13.81 -7.41 9.08
CA VAL A 45 14.92 -6.49 8.75
C VAL A 45 15.15 -6.42 7.24
N ALA A 46 15.11 -7.57 6.55
CA ALA A 46 15.27 -7.63 5.10
C ALA A 46 14.17 -6.87 4.33
N ILE A 47 12.95 -6.82 4.88
CA ILE A 47 11.83 -6.04 4.31
C ILE A 47 11.91 -4.56 4.72
N ALA A 48 12.30 -4.27 5.96
CA ALA A 48 12.35 -2.92 6.50
C ALA A 48 13.38 -2.04 5.77
N LEU A 49 14.56 -2.56 5.46
CA LEU A 49 15.62 -1.80 4.78
C LEU A 49 15.22 -1.22 3.41
N PRO A 50 14.70 -2.00 2.44
CA PRO A 50 14.22 -1.45 1.17
C PRO A 50 12.98 -0.57 1.36
N SER A 51 12.09 -0.89 2.31
CA SER A 51 10.92 -0.07 2.63
C SER A 51 11.30 1.34 3.10
N LEU A 52 12.23 1.44 4.05
CA LEU A 52 12.73 2.72 4.55
C LEU A 52 13.45 3.51 3.46
N ARG A 53 14.25 2.84 2.62
CA ARG A 53 14.90 3.51 1.48
C ARG A 53 13.86 4.13 0.55
N LEU A 54 12.80 3.39 0.20
CA LEU A 54 11.74 3.90 -0.67
C LEU A 54 11.00 5.08 -0.03
N LEU A 55 10.71 5.00 1.28
CA LEU A 55 10.05 6.07 2.02
C LEU A 55 10.85 7.39 1.90
N TYR A 56 12.16 7.35 2.14
CA TYR A 56 13.01 8.54 1.98
C TYR A 56 13.12 9.01 0.54
N MET A 57 13.12 8.11 -0.44
CA MET A 57 13.12 8.49 -1.87
C MET A 57 11.81 9.17 -2.30
N ILE A 58 10.68 8.85 -1.68
CA ILE A 58 9.38 9.49 -1.96
C ILE A 58 9.31 10.87 -1.28
N ASP A 59 9.89 11.01 -0.09
CA ASP A 59 9.90 12.27 0.66
C ASP A 59 10.81 13.33 0.02
N ASP A 60 11.90 12.92 -0.63
CA ASP A 60 12.77 13.79 -1.43
C ASP A 60 12.14 14.14 -2.79
N VAL A 61 11.03 14.89 -2.75
CA VAL A 61 10.43 15.49 -3.93
C VAL A 61 11.21 16.75 -4.26
N GLY A 62 12.00 16.71 -5.33
CA GLY A 62 12.73 17.87 -5.85
C GLY A 62 11.82 19.05 -6.22
N SER A 63 12.35 20.03 -6.95
CA SER A 63 11.56 21.19 -7.36
C SER A 63 10.45 20.79 -8.37
N PRO A 64 9.16 20.93 -8.04
CA PRO A 64 8.09 20.67 -9.01
C PRO A 64 8.09 21.77 -10.07
N SER A 65 7.71 21.42 -11.30
CA SER A 65 7.54 22.37 -12.40
C SER A 65 6.16 23.04 -12.40
N MET A 66 5.18 22.46 -11.71
CA MET A 66 3.80 22.93 -11.66
C MET A 66 3.14 22.51 -10.36
N THR A 67 2.35 23.39 -9.76
CA THR A 67 1.49 23.11 -8.61
C THR A 67 0.02 23.18 -9.00
N ILE A 68 -0.77 22.21 -8.57
CA ILE A 68 -2.23 22.18 -8.74
C ILE A 68 -2.86 21.91 -7.40
N LYS A 69 -3.97 22.59 -7.13
CA LYS A 69 -4.78 22.32 -5.95
C LYS A 69 -6.01 21.53 -6.34
N SER A 70 -6.24 20.41 -5.66
CA SER A 70 -7.42 19.57 -5.80
C SER A 70 -8.26 19.71 -4.54
N VAL A 71 -9.49 20.18 -4.70
CA VAL A 71 -10.43 20.37 -3.61
C VAL A 71 -11.57 19.36 -3.75
N GLY A 72 -11.69 18.47 -2.78
CA GLY A 72 -12.78 17.51 -2.67
C GLY A 72 -14.04 18.15 -2.11
N HIS A 73 -15.14 18.02 -2.83
CA HIS A 73 -16.48 18.42 -2.40
C HIS A 73 -17.35 17.16 -2.23
N GLN A 74 -18.56 17.32 -1.72
CA GLN A 74 -19.50 16.20 -1.64
C GLN A 74 -19.90 15.70 -3.04
N TRP A 75 -19.28 14.59 -3.46
CA TRP A 75 -19.49 13.83 -4.71
C TRP A 75 -18.89 14.40 -6.01
N TYR A 76 -18.01 15.39 -5.92
CA TYR A 76 -17.27 15.88 -7.07
C TYR A 76 -15.92 16.47 -6.63
N TRP A 77 -15.05 16.71 -7.60
CA TRP A 77 -13.74 17.32 -7.38
C TRP A 77 -13.66 18.63 -8.13
N SER A 78 -12.96 19.61 -7.55
CA SER A 78 -12.60 20.85 -8.26
C SER A 78 -11.07 20.97 -8.31
N TYR A 79 -10.57 21.53 -9.41
CA TYR A 79 -9.15 21.68 -9.67
C TYR A 79 -8.82 23.15 -9.96
N GLU A 80 -7.83 23.69 -9.24
CA GLU A 80 -7.36 25.07 -9.38
C GLU A 80 -5.92 25.08 -9.94
N TYR A 81 -5.71 25.85 -11.01
CA TYR A 81 -4.42 25.97 -11.72
C TYR A 81 -3.62 27.23 -11.33
N SER A 82 -3.40 27.48 -10.04
CA SER A 82 -2.86 28.75 -9.50
C SER A 82 -1.59 29.30 -10.18
N ASP A 83 -0.71 28.43 -10.66
CA ASP A 83 0.63 28.83 -11.12
C ASP A 83 0.65 29.38 -12.57
N VAL A 84 -0.32 29.02 -13.41
CA VAL A 84 -0.29 29.33 -14.86
C VAL A 84 -1.54 30.10 -15.30
N PHE A 85 -2.71 29.72 -14.80
CA PHE A 85 -3.99 30.32 -15.17
C PHE A 85 -4.90 30.33 -13.94
N GLU A 86 -5.44 31.49 -13.55
CA GLU A 86 -6.51 31.57 -12.53
C GLU A 86 -7.82 30.97 -13.09
N SER A 87 -7.81 29.65 -13.27
CA SER A 87 -8.93 28.85 -13.76
C SER A 87 -9.23 27.76 -12.74
N GLU A 88 -10.50 27.70 -12.38
CA GLU A 88 -11.10 26.65 -11.55
C GLU A 88 -12.03 25.82 -12.43
N MET A 89 -12.02 24.51 -12.22
CA MET A 89 -12.80 23.57 -13.02
C MET A 89 -13.37 22.46 -12.14
N ASP A 90 -14.69 22.29 -12.19
CA ASP A 90 -15.38 21.20 -11.51
C ASP A 90 -15.45 19.96 -12.39
N ALA A 91 -15.13 18.81 -11.80
CA ALA A 91 -15.15 17.50 -12.42
C ALA A 91 -16.27 16.64 -11.79
N TYR A 92 -17.36 16.49 -12.52
CA TYR A 92 -18.49 15.62 -12.19
C TYR A 92 -18.41 14.32 -12.99
N MET A 93 -18.98 13.25 -12.43
CA MET A 93 -19.07 11.97 -13.11
C MET A 93 -19.91 12.08 -14.39
N SER A 94 -19.38 11.59 -15.51
CA SER A 94 -20.05 11.63 -16.82
C SER A 94 -20.48 10.23 -17.28
N LEU A 95 -21.51 10.18 -18.13
CA LEU A 95 -21.90 8.94 -18.78
C LEU A 95 -20.89 8.60 -19.87
N SER A 96 -20.12 7.53 -19.66
CA SER A 96 -19.09 7.08 -20.59
C SER A 96 -19.13 5.54 -20.70
N PRO A 97 -18.42 4.95 -21.68
CA PRO A 97 -18.26 3.49 -21.73
C PRO A 97 -17.57 2.91 -20.48
N TYR A 98 -16.85 3.74 -19.72
CA TYR A 98 -16.23 3.37 -18.45
C TYR A 98 -17.12 3.78 -17.28
N ARG A 99 -18.01 2.86 -16.90
CA ARG A 99 -19.01 3.07 -15.85
C ARG A 99 -18.37 3.51 -14.53
N LEU A 100 -18.75 4.69 -14.03
CA LEU A 100 -18.30 5.32 -12.77
C LEU A 100 -16.81 5.72 -12.73
N GLN A 101 -16.13 5.81 -13.88
CA GLN A 101 -14.69 6.15 -13.91
C GLN A 101 -14.39 7.43 -14.69
N ASP A 102 -15.32 7.89 -15.51
CA ASP A 102 -15.12 9.07 -16.34
C ASP A 102 -15.82 10.29 -15.76
N CYS A 103 -15.28 11.44 -16.11
CA CYS A 103 -15.79 12.75 -15.71
C CYS A 103 -16.04 13.62 -16.93
N ASP A 104 -16.81 14.69 -16.76
CA ASP A 104 -17.06 15.70 -17.79
C ASP A 104 -15.78 16.48 -18.10
N HIS A 105 -15.06 16.89 -17.07
CA HIS A 105 -13.85 17.69 -17.15
C HIS A 105 -12.66 16.94 -16.57
N ARG A 106 -11.70 16.58 -17.43
CA ARG A 106 -10.50 15.82 -17.05
C ARG A 106 -9.36 16.75 -16.65
N LEU A 107 -8.65 16.40 -15.58
CA LEU A 107 -7.43 17.09 -15.19
C LEU A 107 -6.34 16.89 -16.26
N LEU A 108 -5.84 17.98 -16.83
CA LEU A 108 -4.81 17.96 -17.87
C LEU A 108 -3.46 18.31 -17.25
N LEU A 109 -2.50 17.39 -17.37
CA LEU A 109 -1.16 17.52 -16.78
C LEU A 109 -0.07 17.34 -17.85
N PRO A 110 1.05 18.09 -17.76
CA PRO A 110 2.20 17.86 -18.60
C PRO A 110 2.88 16.53 -18.29
N ALA A 111 3.05 15.68 -19.30
CA ALA A 111 3.78 14.43 -19.18
C ALA A 111 5.29 14.67 -18.90
N HIS A 112 5.93 13.73 -18.21
CA HIS A 112 7.37 13.73 -17.93
C HIS A 112 7.90 14.94 -17.14
N SER A 113 7.06 15.58 -16.34
CA SER A 113 7.45 16.69 -15.48
C SER A 113 6.93 16.49 -14.05
N PRO A 114 7.70 16.86 -13.00
CA PRO A 114 7.27 16.70 -11.62
C PRO A 114 6.17 17.70 -11.29
N VAL A 115 4.97 17.21 -10.98
CA VAL A 115 3.82 18.02 -10.57
C VAL A 115 3.57 17.85 -9.08
N ARG A 116 3.41 18.97 -8.37
CA ARG A 116 2.96 18.98 -6.97
C ARG A 116 1.44 19.10 -6.95
N VAL A 117 0.76 18.16 -6.30
CA VAL A 117 -0.69 18.25 -6.08
C VAL A 117 -0.94 18.53 -4.61
N MET A 118 -1.64 19.63 -4.33
CA MET A 118 -2.10 19.99 -2.99
C MET A 118 -3.54 19.53 -2.83
N ILE A 119 -3.78 18.56 -1.97
CA ILE A 119 -5.12 17.97 -1.76
C ILE A 119 -5.73 18.59 -0.50
N THR A 120 -6.95 19.09 -0.60
CA THR A 120 -7.77 19.55 0.52
C THR A 120 -9.23 19.18 0.29
N ALA A 121 -10.07 19.31 1.31
CA ALA A 121 -11.52 19.14 1.18
C ALA A 121 -12.23 20.42 1.63
N ALA A 122 -13.39 20.70 1.03
CA ALA A 122 -14.29 21.78 1.43
C ALA A 122 -15.26 21.32 2.54
N ASP A 123 -15.73 20.06 2.47
CA ASP A 123 -16.81 19.56 3.33
C ASP A 123 -16.39 18.38 4.23
N VAL A 124 -16.09 17.22 3.63
CA VAL A 124 -15.82 15.95 4.33
C VAL A 124 -14.50 15.32 3.86
N LEU A 125 -13.95 14.38 4.65
CA LEU A 125 -12.75 13.61 4.30
C LEU A 125 -12.94 12.73 3.05
#